data_AF-X1KNQ9-F1
#
_entry.id   AF-X1KNQ9-F1
#
_cell.length_a   1.000
_cell.length_b   1.000
_cell.length_c   1.000
_cell.angle_alpha   90.00
_cell.angle_beta   90.00
_cell.angle_gamma   90.00
#
_symmetry.space_group_name_H-M   'P 1'
#
loop_
_entity.id
_entity.type
_entity.pdbx_description
1 polymer ?
#
loop_
_entity_poly.entity_id
_entity_poly.type
_entity_poly.pdbx_seq_one_letter_code
_entity_poly.pdbx_strand_id
1 'polypeptide(L)'
;MIESFQDVIKAAYEVLKAEGRTRNYKLLQPVLEWCDEETLDEILERHKIMAGDLYSVRDNLERIITFIGIIAIHLSESDFDLQDKLINIAEMAETLKIRIHYGIREELFDLVVRLNNVARVRARILYNAGYHTATQVKKENPYVLNRKTGLGINLCKKIIGKK
;
A
#
# COMPACT_ATOMS: atom_id res chain seq x y z
N MET A 1 -12.61 19.50 3.22
CA MET A 1 -11.43 19.83 2.39
C MET A 1 -10.50 18.62 2.46
N ILE A 2 -9.85 18.20 1.38
CA ILE A 2 -8.90 17.06 1.43
C ILE A 2 -7.58 17.59 1.98
N GLU A 3 -7.22 17.17 3.19
CA GLU A 3 -6.00 17.64 3.89
C GLU A 3 -5.14 16.47 4.39
N SER A 4 -5.67 15.24 4.34
CA SER A 4 -5.00 14.04 4.83
C SER A 4 -5.30 12.81 3.97
N PHE A 5 -4.50 11.76 4.16
CA PHE A 5 -4.76 10.43 3.59
C PHE A 5 -6.15 9.88 3.96
N GLN A 6 -6.62 10.16 5.18
CA GLN A 6 -7.96 9.74 5.60
C GLN A 6 -9.05 10.44 4.78
N ASP A 7 -8.85 11.70 4.40
CA ASP A 7 -9.81 12.43 3.58
C ASP A 7 -9.87 11.89 2.16
N VAL A 8 -8.72 11.54 1.57
CA VAL A 8 -8.66 10.92 0.23
C VAL A 8 -9.38 9.57 0.24
N ILE A 9 -9.08 8.70 1.22
CA ILE A 9 -9.77 7.40 1.33
C ILE A 9 -11.27 7.59 1.54
N LYS A 10 -11.70 8.52 2.41
CA LYS A 10 -13.13 8.79 2.63
C LYS A 10 -13.81 9.28 1.35
N ALA A 11 -13.19 10.19 0.61
CA ALA A 11 -13.70 10.66 -0.68
C ALA A 11 -13.85 9.51 -1.68
N ALA A 12 -12.83 8.65 -1.79
CA ALA A 12 -12.90 7.46 -2.63
C ALA A 12 -14.00 6.48 -2.19
N TYR A 13 -14.23 6.35 -0.88
CA TYR A 13 -15.29 5.51 -0.33
C TYR A 13 -16.69 6.06 -0.62
N GLU A 14 -16.88 7.39 -0.63
CA GLU A 14 -18.14 7.99 -1.07
C GLU A 14 -18.43 7.70 -2.54
N VAL A 15 -17.42 7.76 -3.41
CA VAL A 15 -17.55 7.37 -4.82
C VAL A 15 -17.94 5.89 -4.92
N LEU A 16 -17.31 5.01 -4.14
CA LEU A 16 -17.64 3.59 -4.12
C LEU A 16 -19.10 3.31 -3.70
N LYS A 17 -19.61 4.07 -2.72
CA LYS A 17 -21.03 4.04 -2.33
C LYS A 17 -21.93 4.55 -3.45
N ALA A 18 -21.56 5.65 -4.10
CA ALA A 18 -22.31 6.22 -5.22
C ALA A 18 -22.37 5.27 -6.42
N GLU A 19 -21.31 4.48 -6.67
CA GLU A 19 -21.30 3.41 -7.68
C GLU A 19 -22.13 2.17 -7.28
N GLY A 20 -22.71 2.13 -6.07
CA GLY A 20 -23.48 0.99 -5.57
C GLY A 20 -22.64 -0.25 -5.24
N ARG A 21 -21.30 -0.12 -5.15
CA ARG A 21 -20.37 -1.21 -4.88
C ARG A 21 -20.30 -1.59 -3.40
N THR A 22 -20.67 -0.68 -2.50
CA THR A 22 -20.85 -0.94 -1.07
C THR A 22 -22.11 -0.24 -0.55
N ARG A 23 -22.74 -0.81 0.48
CA ARG A 23 -23.99 -0.30 1.07
C ARG A 23 -23.78 0.57 2.31
N ASN A 24 -22.65 0.43 2.97
CA ASN A 24 -22.31 1.11 4.22
C ASN A 24 -20.78 1.22 4.35
N TYR A 25 -20.29 1.69 5.51
CA TYR A 25 -18.86 1.89 5.78
C TYR A 25 -18.17 0.73 6.50
N LYS A 26 -18.82 -0.45 6.60
CA LYS A 26 -18.28 -1.59 7.35
C LYS A 26 -16.87 -1.98 6.89
N LEU A 27 -16.59 -1.82 5.60
CA LEU A 27 -15.31 -2.21 4.99
C LEU A 27 -14.26 -1.09 4.98
N LEU A 28 -14.57 0.12 5.46
CA LEU A 28 -13.60 1.21 5.51
C LEU A 28 -12.47 0.92 6.53
N GLN A 29 -12.85 0.60 7.77
CA GLN A 29 -11.89 0.32 8.83
C GLN A 29 -10.99 -0.90 8.54
N PRO A 30 -11.52 -2.05 8.04
CA PRO A 30 -10.69 -3.16 7.57
C PRO A 30 -9.62 -2.78 6.53
N VAL A 31 -9.95 -1.89 5.59
CA VAL A 31 -9.00 -1.43 4.56
C VAL A 31 -7.91 -0.55 5.18
N LEU A 32 -8.26 0.31 6.15
CA LEU A 32 -7.26 1.12 6.87
C LEU A 32 -6.29 0.23 7.63
N GLU A 33 -6.79 -0.78 8.34
CA GLU A 33 -5.98 -1.77 9.05
C GLU A 33 -5.05 -2.55 8.11
N TRP A 34 -5.54 -2.91 6.92
CA TRP A 34 -4.70 -3.51 5.87
C TRP A 34 -3.54 -2.60 5.45
N CYS A 35 -3.79 -1.30 5.27
CA CYS A 35 -2.76 -0.30 4.95
C CYS A 35 -1.78 -0.03 6.10
N ASP A 36 -2.17 -0.37 7.33
CA ASP A 36 -1.33 -0.28 8.54
C ASP A 36 -0.64 -1.61 8.87
N GLU A 37 -0.68 -2.58 7.96
CA GLU A 37 -0.01 -3.88 8.04
C GLU A 37 -0.56 -4.85 9.09
N GLU A 38 -1.78 -4.64 9.59
CA GLU A 38 -2.49 -5.63 10.41
C GLU A 38 -2.66 -6.94 9.61
N THR A 39 -2.50 -8.09 10.25
CA THR A 39 -2.54 -9.37 9.52
C THR A 39 -3.93 -9.60 8.92
N LEU A 40 -3.97 -10.27 7.76
CA LEU A 40 -5.25 -10.52 7.09
C LEU A 40 -6.20 -11.28 8.03
N ASP A 41 -5.71 -12.35 8.67
CA ASP A 41 -6.52 -13.19 9.55
C ASP A 41 -7.11 -12.39 10.73
N GLU A 42 -6.31 -11.54 11.38
CA GLU A 42 -6.79 -10.66 12.46
C GLU A 42 -7.87 -9.69 11.98
N ILE A 43 -7.71 -9.09 10.79
CA ILE A 43 -8.71 -8.18 10.21
C ILE A 43 -10.01 -8.95 9.94
N LEU A 44 -9.93 -10.13 9.31
CA LEU A 44 -11.11 -10.92 8.94
C LEU A 44 -11.90 -11.37 10.18
N GLU A 45 -11.19 -11.84 11.22
CA GLU A 45 -11.77 -12.27 12.48
C GLU A 45 -12.43 -11.09 13.23
N ARG A 46 -11.70 -9.99 13.40
CA ARG A 46 -12.15 -8.78 14.11
C ARG A 46 -13.43 -8.20 13.52
N HIS A 47 -13.50 -8.13 12.18
CA HIS A 47 -14.62 -7.48 11.47
C HIS A 47 -15.70 -8.45 10.98
N LYS A 48 -15.49 -9.76 11.17
CA LYS A 48 -16.41 -10.83 10.70
C LYS A 48 -16.74 -10.64 9.22
N ILE A 49 -15.71 -10.62 8.38
CA ILE A 49 -15.79 -10.47 6.92
C ILE A 49 -14.98 -11.56 6.24
N MET A 50 -15.22 -11.76 4.95
CA MET A 50 -14.44 -12.69 4.13
C MET A 50 -13.32 -11.94 3.39
N ALA A 51 -12.24 -12.64 3.05
CA ALA A 51 -11.12 -12.07 2.29
C ALA A 51 -11.59 -11.44 0.96
N GLY A 52 -12.56 -12.07 0.29
CA GLY A 52 -13.13 -11.56 -0.96
C GLY A 52 -13.79 -10.18 -0.80
N ASP A 53 -14.47 -9.92 0.33
CA ASP A 53 -15.11 -8.63 0.59
C ASP A 53 -14.05 -7.53 0.71
N LEU A 54 -12.99 -7.80 1.48
CA LEU A 54 -11.88 -6.87 1.69
C LEU A 54 -11.15 -6.57 0.37
N TYR A 55 -10.78 -7.62 -0.38
CA TYR A 55 -10.07 -7.45 -1.65
C TYR A 55 -10.91 -6.74 -2.70
N SER A 56 -12.21 -7.03 -2.79
CA SER A 56 -13.10 -6.34 -3.71
C SER A 56 -13.17 -4.83 -3.42
N VAL A 57 -13.32 -4.44 -2.15
CA VAL A 57 -13.35 -3.02 -1.78
C VAL A 57 -11.98 -2.37 -1.96
N ARG A 58 -10.90 -3.04 -1.54
CA ARG A 58 -9.52 -2.58 -1.75
C ARG A 58 -9.24 -2.26 -3.22
N ASP A 59 -9.55 -3.18 -4.13
CA ASP A 59 -9.26 -3.03 -5.56
C ASP A 59 -10.07 -1.88 -6.19
N ASN A 60 -11.33 -1.71 -5.77
CA ASN A 60 -12.12 -0.58 -6.24
C ASN A 60 -11.63 0.76 -5.67
N LEU A 61 -11.23 0.80 -4.40
CA LEU A 61 -10.65 2.00 -3.79
C LEU A 61 -9.34 2.38 -4.48
N GLU A 62 -8.47 1.41 -4.77
CA GLU A 62 -7.23 1.64 -5.53
C GLU A 62 -7.52 2.29 -6.90
N ARG A 63 -8.50 1.77 -7.64
CA ARG A 63 -8.94 2.35 -8.92
C ARG A 63 -9.41 3.79 -8.75
N ILE A 64 -10.30 4.06 -7.79
CA ILE A 64 -10.87 5.39 -7.58
C ILE A 64 -9.79 6.39 -7.14
N ILE A 65 -8.90 5.99 -6.24
CA ILE A 65 -7.79 6.84 -5.77
C ILE A 65 -6.83 7.15 -6.91
N THR A 66 -6.58 6.18 -7.80
CA THR A 66 -5.82 6.43 -9.04
C THR A 66 -6.48 7.53 -9.88
N PHE A 67 -7.80 7.50 -10.05
CA PHE A 67 -8.51 8.57 -10.77
C PHE A 67 -8.48 9.91 -10.04
N ILE A 68 -8.60 9.94 -8.72
CA ILE A 68 -8.44 11.16 -7.92
C ILE A 68 -7.08 11.82 -8.20
N GLY A 69 -6.00 11.02 -8.19
CA GLY A 69 -4.65 11.53 -8.47
C GLY A 69 -4.49 12.07 -9.90
N ILE A 70 -4.99 11.35 -10.91
CA ILE A 70 -4.94 11.78 -12.32
C ILE A 70 -5.74 13.07 -12.55
N ILE A 71 -6.90 13.20 -11.92
CA ILE A 71 -7.72 14.41 -12.04
C ILE A 71 -7.02 15.58 -11.34
N ALA A 72 -6.48 15.36 -10.14
CA ALA A 72 -5.79 16.39 -9.39
C ALA A 72 -4.57 16.94 -10.15
N ILE A 73 -3.73 16.07 -10.72
CA ILE A 73 -2.57 16.53 -11.49
C ILE A 73 -2.99 17.33 -12.72
N HIS A 74 -4.00 16.89 -13.45
CA HIS A 74 -4.48 17.61 -14.64
C HIS A 74 -5.08 18.98 -14.31
N LEU A 75 -5.86 19.07 -13.23
CA LEU A 75 -6.41 20.36 -12.77
C LEU A 75 -5.30 21.32 -12.30
N SER A 76 -4.22 20.80 -11.73
CA SER A 76 -3.08 21.62 -11.27
C SER A 76 -2.33 22.32 -12.40
N GLU A 77 -2.51 21.87 -13.65
CA GLU A 77 -1.93 22.50 -14.84
C GLU A 77 -2.72 23.75 -15.29
N SER A 78 -3.99 23.87 -14.88
CA SER A 78 -4.92 24.90 -15.36
C SER A 78 -5.34 25.91 -14.29
N ASP A 79 -5.27 25.55 -13.00
CA ASP A 79 -5.69 26.39 -11.87
C ASP A 79 -4.49 26.73 -10.97
N PHE A 80 -3.88 27.90 -11.22
CA PHE A 80 -2.68 28.34 -10.51
C PHE A 80 -2.93 28.68 -9.04
N ASP A 81 -4.14 29.08 -8.66
CA ASP A 81 -4.47 29.43 -7.26
C ASP A 81 -4.54 28.19 -6.36
N LEU A 82 -4.83 27.02 -6.96
CA LEU A 82 -4.96 25.74 -6.27
C LEU A 82 -3.83 24.74 -6.59
N GLN A 83 -2.85 25.13 -7.39
CA GLN A 83 -1.81 24.24 -7.92
C GLN A 83 -1.12 23.41 -6.82
N ASP A 84 -0.55 24.06 -5.80
CA ASP A 84 0.18 23.37 -4.72
C ASP A 84 -0.69 22.36 -3.98
N LYS A 85 -1.97 22.72 -3.77
CA LYS A 85 -2.93 21.85 -3.11
C LYS A 85 -3.30 20.65 -3.95
N LEU A 86 -3.48 20.84 -5.26
CA LEU A 86 -3.81 19.77 -6.20
C LEU A 86 -2.63 18.81 -6.39
N ILE A 87 -1.39 19.34 -6.44
CA ILE A 87 -0.16 18.54 -6.44
C ILE A 87 -0.09 17.67 -5.18
N ASN A 88 -0.32 18.25 -4.00
CA ASN A 88 -0.34 17.49 -2.74
C ASN A 88 -1.41 16.39 -2.75
N ILE A 89 -2.61 16.65 -3.26
CA ILE A 89 -3.65 15.61 -3.42
C ILE A 89 -3.18 14.48 -4.35
N ALA A 90 -2.51 14.81 -5.46
CA ALA A 90 -1.99 13.83 -6.39
C ALA A 90 -0.89 12.95 -5.74
N GLU A 91 0.04 13.55 -5.00
CA GLU A 91 1.07 12.84 -4.24
C GLU A 91 0.46 11.92 -3.17
N MET A 92 -0.53 12.43 -2.42
CA MET A 92 -1.22 11.61 -1.42
C MET A 92 -1.95 10.42 -2.05
N ALA A 93 -2.57 10.63 -3.21
CA ALA A 93 -3.26 9.57 -3.94
C ALA A 93 -2.28 8.49 -4.44
N GLU A 94 -1.12 8.89 -4.97
CA GLU A 94 -0.08 7.94 -5.41
C GLU A 94 0.44 7.09 -4.25
N THR A 95 0.73 7.73 -3.12
CA THR A 95 1.13 7.01 -1.90
C THR A 95 0.06 6.03 -1.44
N LEU A 96 -1.20 6.48 -1.33
CA LEU A 96 -2.31 5.63 -0.90
C LEU A 96 -2.57 4.46 -1.83
N LYS A 97 -2.45 4.65 -3.15
CA LYS A 97 -2.57 3.58 -4.13
C LYS A 97 -1.60 2.44 -3.80
N ILE A 98 -0.34 2.76 -3.52
CA ILE A 98 0.68 1.76 -3.16
C ILE A 98 0.35 1.08 -1.82
N ARG A 99 -0.03 1.87 -0.80
CA ARG A 99 -0.40 1.34 0.52
C ARG A 99 -1.57 0.36 0.44
N ILE A 100 -2.61 0.73 -0.31
CA ILE A 100 -3.82 -0.08 -0.50
C ILE A 100 -3.50 -1.34 -1.29
N HIS A 101 -2.77 -1.22 -2.39
CA HIS A 101 -2.45 -2.38 -3.24
C HIS A 101 -1.68 -3.47 -2.48
N TYR A 102 -0.60 -3.07 -1.80
CA TYR A 102 0.31 -4.02 -1.16
C TYR A 102 0.01 -4.29 0.32
N GLY A 103 -0.80 -3.46 0.98
CA GLY A 103 -1.06 -3.56 2.42
C GLY A 103 0.18 -3.27 3.24
N ILE A 104 0.83 -2.15 2.94
CA ILE A 104 2.10 -1.72 3.55
C ILE A 104 2.09 -0.25 3.92
N ARG A 105 2.89 0.11 4.92
CA ARG A 105 3.26 1.49 5.22
C ARG A 105 4.37 1.95 4.27
N GLU A 106 4.55 3.27 4.19
CA GLU A 106 5.42 3.94 3.23
C GLU A 106 6.88 3.49 3.32
N GLU A 107 7.37 3.20 4.53
CA GLU A 107 8.75 2.79 4.74
C GLU A 107 9.12 1.45 4.07
N LEU A 108 8.12 0.67 3.62
CA LEU A 108 8.34 -0.61 2.93
C LEU A 108 8.27 -0.49 1.40
N PHE A 109 7.95 0.68 0.85
CA PHE A 109 7.73 0.86 -0.59
C PHE A 109 8.92 0.40 -1.42
N ASP A 110 10.13 0.85 -1.07
CA ASP A 110 11.33 0.50 -1.85
C ASP A 110 11.59 -1.01 -1.85
N LEU A 111 11.33 -1.69 -0.73
CA LEU A 111 11.49 -3.14 -0.62
C LEU A 111 10.47 -3.89 -1.45
N VAL A 112 9.19 -3.53 -1.36
CA VAL A 112 8.10 -4.28 -2.01
C VAL A 112 8.07 -4.03 -3.51
N VAL A 113 8.24 -2.77 -3.95
CA VAL A 113 8.13 -2.41 -5.36
C VAL A 113 9.34 -2.87 -6.18
N ARG A 114 10.53 -2.98 -5.57
CA ARG A 114 11.79 -3.24 -6.31
C ARG A 114 12.40 -4.63 -6.10
N LEU A 115 11.87 -5.44 -5.18
CA LEU A 115 12.35 -6.81 -4.93
C LEU A 115 11.31 -7.85 -5.33
N ASN A 116 11.71 -8.74 -6.23
CA ASN A 116 10.92 -9.93 -6.54
C ASN A 116 10.86 -10.86 -5.33
N ASN A 117 9.73 -11.54 -5.15
CA ASN A 117 9.46 -12.44 -4.03
C ASN A 117 9.40 -11.76 -2.65
N VAL A 118 9.23 -10.45 -2.58
CA VAL A 118 9.06 -9.69 -1.34
C VAL A 118 7.68 -9.03 -1.33
N ALA A 119 6.75 -9.62 -0.58
CA ALA A 119 5.46 -9.02 -0.26
C ALA A 119 5.47 -8.48 1.19
N ARG A 120 4.37 -7.89 1.67
CA ARG A 120 4.25 -7.20 2.98
C ARG A 120 4.97 -7.89 4.14
N VAL A 121 4.71 -9.18 4.36
CA VAL A 121 5.30 -9.95 5.49
C VAL A 121 6.83 -9.99 5.39
N ARG A 122 7.37 -10.29 4.20
CA ARG A 122 8.82 -10.39 4.00
C ARG A 122 9.48 -9.02 4.02
N ALA A 123 8.82 -7.99 3.49
CA ALA A 123 9.32 -6.62 3.56
C ALA A 123 9.45 -6.17 5.03
N ARG A 124 8.45 -6.43 5.87
CA ARG A 124 8.51 -6.10 7.30
C ARG A 124 9.63 -6.86 8.01
N ILE A 125 9.84 -8.15 7.71
CA ILE A 125 10.98 -8.93 8.23
C ILE A 125 12.32 -8.29 7.83
N LEU A 126 12.48 -7.92 6.55
CA LEU A 126 13.70 -7.28 6.05
C LEU A 126 13.94 -5.93 6.74
N TYR A 127 12.90 -5.11 6.85
CA TYR A 127 12.96 -3.80 7.48
C TYR A 127 13.37 -3.90 8.95
N ASN A 128 12.75 -4.81 9.70
CA ASN A 128 13.07 -5.06 11.12
C ASN A 128 14.50 -5.61 11.30
N ALA A 129 15.07 -6.27 10.29
CA ALA A 129 16.46 -6.73 10.27
C ALA A 129 17.46 -5.64 9.84
N GLY A 130 17.01 -4.39 9.64
CA GLY A 130 17.84 -3.23 9.28
C GLY A 130 18.03 -3.00 7.79
N TYR A 131 17.25 -3.66 6.93
CA TYR A 131 17.27 -3.43 5.48
C TYR A 131 16.10 -2.56 5.08
N HIS A 132 16.35 -1.27 4.85
CA HIS A 132 15.32 -0.28 4.50
C HIS A 132 15.23 -0.01 3.00
N THR A 133 16.17 -0.53 2.21
CA THR A 133 16.18 -0.36 0.75
C THR A 133 16.49 -1.67 0.02
N ALA A 134 15.94 -1.83 -1.18
CA ALA A 134 16.24 -2.92 -2.10
C ALA A 134 17.73 -2.98 -2.45
N THR A 135 18.40 -1.83 -2.51
CA THR A 135 19.84 -1.75 -2.76
C THR A 135 20.66 -2.41 -1.64
N GLN A 136 20.30 -2.17 -0.36
CA GLN A 136 20.95 -2.83 0.77
C GLN A 136 20.77 -4.35 0.69
N VAL A 137 19.55 -4.81 0.37
CA VAL A 137 19.26 -6.25 0.23
C VAL A 137 20.06 -6.87 -0.92
N LYS A 138 20.06 -6.27 -2.11
CA LYS A 138 20.74 -6.82 -3.30
C LYS A 138 22.26 -6.90 -3.16
N LYS A 139 22.87 -6.05 -2.31
CA LYS A 139 24.32 -6.08 -2.05
C LYS A 139 24.72 -7.10 -0.98
N GLU A 140 23.76 -7.63 -0.23
CA GLU A 140 24.02 -8.53 0.89
C GLU A 140 24.45 -9.93 0.44
N ASN A 141 25.15 -10.65 1.31
CA ASN A 141 25.41 -12.07 1.16
C ASN A 141 24.15 -12.88 1.52
N PRO A 142 23.68 -13.82 0.67
CA PRO A 142 22.46 -14.59 0.94
C PRO A 142 22.48 -15.36 2.27
N TYR A 143 23.64 -15.83 2.73
CA TYR A 143 23.78 -16.51 4.03
C TYR A 143 23.70 -15.54 5.21
N VAL A 144 24.17 -14.30 5.04
CA VAL A 144 24.03 -13.23 6.05
C VAL A 144 22.57 -12.79 6.12
N LEU A 145 21.93 -12.59 4.96
CA LEU A 145 20.52 -12.24 4.89
C LEU A 145 19.65 -13.32 5.56
N ASN A 146 19.89 -14.60 5.25
CA ASN A 146 19.22 -15.74 5.89
C ASN A 146 19.39 -15.70 7.42
N ARG A 147 20.61 -15.48 7.92
CA ARG A 147 20.89 -15.43 9.36
C ARG A 147 20.17 -14.28 10.07
N LYS A 148 20.15 -13.08 9.48
CA LYS A 148 19.54 -11.90 10.11
C LYS A 148 18.02 -11.91 10.05
N THR A 149 17.44 -12.52 9.01
CA THR A 149 15.99 -12.43 8.73
C THR A 149 15.23 -13.71 9.07
N GLY A 150 15.92 -14.84 9.22
CA GLY A 150 15.28 -16.16 9.33
C GLY A 150 14.65 -16.67 8.03
N LEU A 151 14.68 -15.90 6.94
CA LEU A 151 14.14 -16.32 5.64
C LEU A 151 15.00 -17.43 5.03
N GLY A 152 14.39 -18.47 4.47
CA GLY A 152 15.12 -19.61 3.92
C GLY A 152 16.17 -19.24 2.86
N ILE A 153 17.31 -19.94 2.85
CA ILE A 153 18.48 -19.58 2.01
C ILE A 153 18.16 -19.48 0.51
N ASN A 154 17.34 -20.37 -0.03
CA ASN A 154 16.95 -20.34 -1.45
C ASN A 154 16.08 -19.12 -1.76
N LEU A 155 15.23 -18.67 -0.82
CA LEU A 155 14.46 -17.44 -0.95
C LEU A 155 15.40 -16.23 -0.92
N CYS A 156 16.37 -16.19 0.00
CA CYS A 156 17.37 -15.11 0.05
C CYS A 156 18.13 -14.96 -1.27
N LYS A 157 18.57 -16.07 -1.88
CA LYS A 157 19.22 -16.07 -3.21
C LYS A 157 18.30 -15.47 -4.28
N LYS A 158 17.03 -15.89 -4.32
CA LYS A 158 16.01 -15.37 -5.25
C LYS A 158 15.71 -13.88 -5.05
N ILE A 159 15.62 -13.41 -3.81
CA ILE A 159 15.38 -11.98 -3.49
C ILE A 159 16.55 -11.13 -3.97
N ILE A 160 17.78 -11.58 -3.72
CA ILE A 160 19.01 -10.89 -4.15
C ILE A 160 19.16 -10.91 -5.68
N GLY A 161 18.61 -11.94 -6.36
CA GLY A 161 18.73 -12.12 -7.80
C GLY A 161 20.03 -12.82 -8.23
N LYS A 162 20.73 -13.49 -7.29
CA LYS A 162 21.87 -14.36 -7.61
C LYS A 162 21.33 -15.75 -7.95
N LYS A 163 21.56 -16.20 -9.19
CA LYS A 163 21.31 -17.59 -9.62
C LYS A 163 22.22 -18.54 -8.86
#